data_AF-A0A3B1A671-F1
#
_entry.id   AF-A0A3B1A671-F1
#
_cell.length_a   1.000
_cell.length_b   1.000
_cell.length_c   1.000
_cell.angle_alpha   90.00
_cell.angle_beta   90.00
_cell.angle_gamma   90.00
#
_symmetry.space_group_name_H-M   'P 1'
#
loop_
_entity.id
_entity.type
_entity.pdbx_description
1 polymer ?
#
loop_
_entity_poly.entity_id
_entity_poly.type
_entity_poly.pdbx_seq_one_letter_code
_entity_poly.pdbx_strand_id
1 'polypeptide(L)'
;MQIHSKIVTAILGIALVLPLSPTYAGDSNGPVIPKATKSAGKDKCVLPVAEMRRNHMEHILHQRDATVHEGIRTKQFSLTECVNCHVPVKPEGQEIRVTSSEHFCNSCHSYTAVSIDCFQCHNDQPTTNPYSAKKNDLTTHKYVNNSVNTESTSNTGIR
;
A
#
# COMPACT_ATOMS: atom_id res chain seq x y z
N MET A 1 54.30 44.94 -34.57
CA MET A 1 53.05 44.22 -34.93
C MET A 1 53.18 42.74 -34.56
N GLN A 2 53.12 42.38 -33.27
CA GLN A 2 53.27 40.98 -32.79
C GLN A 2 52.48 40.66 -31.49
N ILE A 3 51.60 41.58 -31.03
CA ILE A 3 50.94 41.47 -29.71
C ILE A 3 49.47 41.00 -29.77
N HIS A 4 48.84 40.94 -30.95
CA HIS A 4 47.44 40.52 -31.08
C HIS A 4 47.25 39.00 -31.26
N SER A 5 48.29 38.27 -31.69
CA SER A 5 48.17 36.83 -32.00
C SER A 5 48.17 35.93 -30.75
N LYS A 6 48.79 36.36 -29.65
CA LYS A 6 48.91 35.57 -28.41
C LYS A 6 47.63 35.59 -27.56
N ILE A 7 46.81 36.64 -27.69
CA ILE A 7 45.58 36.82 -26.89
C ILE A 7 44.44 35.95 -27.42
N VAL A 8 44.35 35.78 -28.75
CA VAL A 8 43.30 34.96 -29.38
C VAL A 8 43.45 33.48 -29.02
N THR A 9 44.69 32.98 -28.87
CA THR A 9 44.96 31.60 -28.44
C THR A 9 44.72 31.35 -26.95
N ALA A 10 44.57 32.38 -26.11
CA ALA A 10 44.33 32.21 -24.67
C ALA A 10 42.84 32.05 -24.31
N ILE A 11 41.92 32.39 -25.22
CA ILE A 11 40.47 32.32 -24.97
C ILE A 11 39.85 31.00 -25.44
N LEU A 12 40.57 30.22 -26.26
CA LEU A 12 40.11 28.91 -26.78
C LEU A 12 40.51 27.71 -25.88
N GLY A 13 40.72 27.93 -24.59
CA GLY A 13 41.21 26.91 -23.65
C GLY A 13 40.30 26.60 -22.46
N ILE A 14 39.15 27.29 -22.34
CA ILE A 14 38.20 27.08 -21.23
C ILE A 14 36.83 26.80 -21.84
N ALA A 15 36.72 25.68 -22.53
CA ALA A 15 35.44 25.12 -22.93
C ALA A 15 35.31 23.72 -22.35
N LEU A 16 34.48 23.64 -21.30
CA LEU A 16 33.62 22.50 -21.00
C LEU A 16 34.26 21.26 -20.35
N VAL A 17 34.72 21.42 -19.11
CA VAL A 17 34.68 20.30 -18.14
C VAL A 17 33.53 20.56 -17.19
N LEU A 18 32.30 20.24 -17.63
CA LEU A 18 31.16 20.18 -16.72
C LEU A 18 31.34 18.94 -15.84
N PRO A 19 31.40 19.06 -14.50
CA PRO A 19 31.27 17.91 -13.64
C PRO A 19 29.86 17.33 -13.83
N LEU A 20 29.77 16.12 -14.39
CA LEU A 20 28.55 15.32 -14.31
C LEU A 20 28.40 14.88 -12.86
N SER A 21 27.76 15.72 -12.04
CA SER A 21 27.27 15.31 -10.74
C SER A 21 26.18 14.26 -10.97
N PRO A 22 26.28 13.05 -10.37
CA PRO A 22 25.17 12.11 -10.38
C PRO A 22 24.01 12.75 -9.62
N THR A 23 22.99 13.18 -10.34
CA THR A 23 21.71 13.56 -9.75
C THR A 23 21.02 12.28 -9.30
N TYR A 24 21.15 11.94 -8.02
CA TYR A 24 20.23 11.00 -7.40
C TYR A 24 18.88 11.70 -7.28
N ALA A 25 18.02 11.54 -8.29
CA ALA A 25 16.63 11.91 -8.21
C ALA A 25 15.95 11.00 -7.17
N GLY A 26 15.95 11.43 -5.92
CA GLY A 26 15.01 10.94 -4.93
C GLY A 26 13.63 11.44 -5.33
N ASP A 27 12.90 10.61 -6.06
CA ASP A 27 11.61 10.92 -6.68
C ASP A 27 10.60 11.33 -5.59
N SER A 28 10.39 12.63 -5.40
CA SER A 28 9.45 13.20 -4.43
C SER A 28 8.00 13.20 -4.93
N ASN A 29 7.75 12.66 -6.13
CA ASN A 29 6.45 12.70 -6.81
C ASN A 29 5.66 11.38 -6.70
N GLY A 30 6.16 10.41 -5.93
CA GLY A 30 5.51 9.12 -5.73
C GLY A 30 4.44 9.12 -4.62
N PRO A 31 3.57 8.10 -4.59
CA PRO A 31 2.57 7.96 -3.54
C PRO A 31 3.19 7.81 -2.14
N VAL A 32 2.51 8.34 -1.13
CA VAL A 32 2.88 8.12 0.27
C VAL A 32 2.44 6.72 0.68
N ILE A 33 3.43 5.83 0.83
CA ILE A 33 3.18 4.42 1.18
C ILE A 33 3.21 4.23 2.69
N PRO A 34 2.12 3.73 3.31
CA PRO A 34 2.13 3.34 4.71
C PRO A 34 3.26 2.33 4.99
N LYS A 35 3.99 2.53 6.09
CA LYS A 35 5.03 1.58 6.50
C LYS A 35 4.39 0.26 6.93
N ALA A 36 5.04 -0.84 6.57
CA ALA A 36 4.66 -2.15 7.09
C ALA A 36 4.66 -2.14 8.63
N THR A 37 3.68 -2.79 9.22
CA THR A 37 3.53 -2.88 10.66
C THR A 37 4.33 -4.08 11.18
N LYS A 38 4.94 -3.92 12.37
CA LYS A 38 5.66 -5.01 13.05
C LYS A 38 4.72 -6.14 13.51
N SER A 39 3.40 -5.96 13.38
CA SER A 39 2.34 -6.84 13.86
C SER A 39 2.41 -8.26 13.27
N ALA A 40 3.14 -8.49 12.18
CA ALA A 40 3.36 -9.81 11.60
C ALA A 40 4.56 -10.58 12.18
N GLY A 41 5.35 -9.99 13.09
CA GLY A 41 6.48 -10.67 13.75
C GLY A 41 7.61 -11.09 12.79
N LYS A 42 7.77 -10.40 11.66
CA LYS A 42 8.82 -10.67 10.67
C LYS A 42 9.80 -9.51 10.60
N ASP A 43 11.09 -9.81 10.72
CA ASP A 43 12.17 -8.81 10.69
C ASP A 43 12.71 -8.56 9.27
N LYS A 44 12.30 -9.36 8.28
CA LYS A 44 12.78 -9.28 6.90
C LYS A 44 11.65 -9.02 5.93
N CYS A 45 11.83 -8.00 5.09
CA CYS A 45 11.00 -7.77 3.90
C CYS A 45 11.16 -8.96 2.94
N VAL A 46 10.10 -9.22 2.15
CA VAL A 46 10.14 -10.29 1.14
C VAL A 46 11.23 -10.07 0.09
N LEU A 47 11.46 -8.80 -0.28
CA LEU A 47 12.48 -8.35 -1.22
C LEU A 47 12.86 -6.88 -0.93
N PRO A 48 13.95 -6.36 -1.52
CA PRO A 48 14.28 -4.93 -1.45
C PRO A 48 13.14 -4.04 -1.98
N VAL A 49 12.97 -2.85 -1.40
CA VAL A 49 11.87 -1.93 -1.77
C VAL A 49 11.88 -1.56 -3.26
N ALA A 50 13.06 -1.30 -3.81
CA ALA A 50 13.21 -0.95 -5.22
C ALA A 50 12.78 -2.10 -6.14
N GLU A 51 13.03 -3.34 -5.73
CA GLU A 51 12.64 -4.54 -6.46
C GLU A 51 11.12 -4.71 -6.44
N MET A 52 10.51 -4.65 -5.25
CA MET A 52 9.06 -4.73 -5.14
C MET A 52 8.36 -3.62 -5.92
N ARG A 53 8.83 -2.38 -5.86
CA ARG A 53 8.18 -1.29 -6.61
C ARG A 53 8.14 -1.55 -8.12
N ARG A 54 9.23 -2.06 -8.69
CA ARG A 54 9.32 -2.36 -10.13
C ARG A 54 8.53 -3.60 -10.52
N ASN A 55 8.65 -4.67 -9.74
CA ASN A 55 8.24 -6.01 -10.15
C ASN A 55 7.08 -6.60 -9.31
N HIS A 56 6.44 -5.80 -8.44
CA HIS A 56 5.37 -6.32 -7.55
C HIS A 56 4.26 -7.04 -8.30
N MET A 57 3.76 -6.47 -9.40
CA MET A 57 2.65 -7.10 -10.14
C MET A 57 3.06 -8.43 -10.77
N GLU A 58 4.30 -8.55 -11.26
CA GLU A 58 4.79 -9.82 -11.81
C GLU A 58 4.79 -10.91 -10.74
N HIS A 59 5.37 -10.63 -9.56
CA HIS A 59 5.39 -11.58 -8.46
C HIS A 59 3.98 -11.96 -7.98
N ILE A 60 3.06 -11.00 -7.89
CA ILE A 60 1.69 -11.24 -7.44
C ILE A 60 0.88 -12.03 -8.47
N LEU A 61 1.03 -11.74 -9.77
CA LEU A 61 0.32 -12.47 -10.83
C LEU A 61 0.83 -13.91 -10.95
N HIS A 62 2.14 -14.11 -10.89
CA HIS A 62 2.71 -15.45 -10.89
C HIS A 62 2.23 -16.26 -9.68
N GLN A 63 2.27 -15.66 -8.48
CA GLN A 63 1.77 -16.32 -7.26
C GLN A 63 0.25 -16.60 -7.34
N ARG A 64 -0.53 -15.69 -7.94
CA ARG A 64 -1.98 -15.89 -8.17
C ARG A 64 -2.21 -17.12 -9.02
N ASP A 65 -1.55 -17.21 -10.17
CA ASP A 65 -1.76 -18.32 -11.11
C ASP A 65 -1.31 -19.65 -10.50
N ALA A 66 -0.14 -19.68 -9.86
CA ALA A 66 0.34 -20.85 -9.12
C ALA A 66 -0.64 -21.28 -8.01
N THR A 67 -1.24 -20.33 -7.29
CA THR A 67 -2.18 -20.64 -6.20
C THR A 67 -3.54 -21.10 -6.70
N VAL A 68 -4.09 -20.41 -7.71
CA VAL A 68 -5.48 -20.57 -8.16
C VAL A 68 -5.60 -21.69 -9.20
N HIS A 69 -4.69 -21.73 -10.18
CA HIS A 69 -4.77 -22.71 -11.27
C HIS A 69 -4.00 -23.99 -10.95
N GLU A 70 -2.87 -23.88 -10.25
CA GLU A 70 -1.99 -25.04 -9.97
C GLU A 70 -2.14 -25.56 -8.53
N GLY A 71 -2.81 -24.81 -7.65
CA GLY A 71 -3.03 -25.20 -6.26
C GLY A 71 -1.81 -25.06 -5.35
N ILE A 72 -0.70 -24.48 -5.83
CA ILE A 72 0.57 -24.33 -5.12
C ILE A 72 0.49 -23.17 -4.12
N ARG A 73 0.67 -23.46 -2.82
CA ARG A 73 0.56 -22.46 -1.74
C ARG A 73 1.88 -22.30 -0.99
N THR A 74 2.64 -21.28 -1.34
CA THR A 74 3.91 -20.91 -0.70
C THR A 74 3.72 -19.72 0.25
N LYS A 75 4.61 -19.58 1.25
CA LYS A 75 4.61 -18.41 2.14
C LYS A 75 5.20 -17.17 1.46
N GLN A 76 6.21 -17.34 0.61
CA GLN A 76 6.79 -16.24 -0.16
C GLN A 76 5.75 -15.72 -1.17
N PHE A 77 5.63 -14.39 -1.27
CA PHE A 77 4.63 -13.67 -2.10
C PHE A 77 3.16 -13.97 -1.81
N SER A 78 2.84 -14.69 -0.73
CA SER A 78 1.46 -14.93 -0.32
C SER A 78 0.71 -13.61 -0.07
N LEU A 79 -0.46 -13.47 -0.69
CA LEU A 79 -1.32 -12.31 -0.51
C LEU A 79 -1.71 -12.11 0.97
N THR A 80 -1.98 -13.21 1.69
CA THR A 80 -2.28 -13.19 3.13
C THR A 80 -1.12 -12.65 3.94
N GLU A 81 0.11 -13.06 3.63
CA GLU A 81 1.31 -12.59 4.33
C GLU A 81 1.60 -11.11 4.03
N CYS A 82 1.36 -10.67 2.80
CA CYS A 82 1.42 -9.26 2.42
C CYS A 82 0.44 -8.42 3.25
N VAL A 83 -0.84 -8.80 3.30
CA VAL A 83 -1.87 -8.10 4.07
C VAL A 83 -1.55 -8.07 5.56
N ASN A 84 -1.15 -9.21 6.15
CA ASN A 84 -0.83 -9.32 7.57
C ASN A 84 0.32 -8.37 8.01
N CYS A 85 1.28 -8.08 7.11
CA CYS A 85 2.40 -7.19 7.41
C CYS A 85 2.08 -5.73 7.05
N HIS A 86 1.44 -5.50 5.90
CA HIS A 86 1.31 -4.17 5.32
C HIS A 86 0.06 -3.40 5.72
N VAL A 87 -1.03 -4.08 6.09
CA VAL A 87 -2.25 -3.41 6.51
C VAL A 87 -2.21 -3.19 8.02
N PRO A 88 -2.28 -1.93 8.50
CA PRO A 88 -2.25 -1.66 9.92
C PRO A 88 -3.43 -2.29 10.66
N VAL A 89 -3.14 -2.92 11.80
CA VAL A 89 -4.18 -3.35 12.74
C VAL A 89 -4.62 -2.14 13.56
N LYS A 90 -5.92 -1.81 13.49
CA LYS A 90 -6.55 -0.76 14.29
C LYS A 90 -7.57 -1.39 15.26
N PRO A 91 -7.94 -0.68 16.35
CA PRO A 91 -8.99 -1.13 17.26
C PRO A 91 -10.32 -1.40 16.55
N GLU A 92 -11.20 -2.17 17.20
CA GLU A 92 -12.54 -2.46 16.70
C GLU A 92 -13.29 -1.18 16.29
N GLY A 93 -13.91 -1.21 15.11
CA GLY A 93 -14.63 -0.07 14.54
C GLY A 93 -13.76 0.95 13.80
N GLN A 94 -12.43 0.78 13.76
CA GLN A 94 -11.51 1.70 13.06
C GLN A 94 -10.73 1.01 11.93
N GLU A 95 -11.33 0.00 11.30
CA GLU A 95 -10.67 -0.80 10.27
C GLU A 95 -10.33 0.02 9.02
N ILE A 96 -9.12 -0.19 8.47
CA ILE A 96 -8.75 0.34 7.15
C ILE A 96 -9.16 -0.68 6.09
N ARG A 97 -10.08 -0.27 5.21
CA ARG A 97 -10.54 -1.05 4.05
C ARG A 97 -9.74 -0.68 2.81
N VAL A 98 -9.67 -1.57 1.81
CA VAL A 98 -9.00 -1.33 0.52
C VAL A 98 -9.51 -0.07 -0.19
N THR A 99 -10.73 0.38 0.10
CA THR A 99 -11.30 1.62 -0.46
C THR A 99 -10.67 2.90 0.09
N SER A 100 -9.96 2.84 1.22
CA SER A 100 -9.27 3.99 1.82
C SER A 100 -7.87 4.15 1.23
N SER A 101 -7.42 5.39 1.01
CA SER A 101 -6.02 5.68 0.63
C SER A 101 -5.01 5.35 1.74
N GLU A 102 -5.47 5.20 2.98
CA GLU A 102 -4.66 4.69 4.10
C GLU A 102 -4.34 3.20 3.96
N HIS A 103 -5.05 2.47 3.09
CA HIS A 103 -4.77 1.06 2.85
C HIS A 103 -3.51 0.92 2.00
N PHE A 104 -2.58 0.07 2.44
CA PHE A 104 -1.29 -0.09 1.77
C PHE A 104 -1.41 -0.31 0.27
N CYS A 105 -2.22 -1.29 -0.16
CA CYS A 105 -2.40 -1.58 -1.58
C CYS A 105 -2.99 -0.37 -2.34
N ASN A 106 -3.96 0.33 -1.74
CA ASN A 106 -4.64 1.43 -2.39
C ASN A 106 -3.83 2.72 -2.44
N SER A 107 -2.84 2.90 -1.55
CA SER A 107 -1.94 4.05 -1.58
C SER A 107 -1.17 4.17 -2.90
N CYS A 108 -0.78 3.03 -3.50
CA CYS A 108 -0.24 2.98 -4.87
C CYS A 108 -1.33 2.90 -5.93
N HIS A 109 -2.34 2.05 -5.73
CA HIS A 109 -3.31 1.75 -6.78
C HIS A 109 -4.21 2.94 -7.13
N SER A 110 -4.54 3.79 -6.15
CA SER A 110 -5.20 5.07 -6.39
C SER A 110 -4.30 6.02 -7.20
N TYR A 111 -3.01 6.06 -6.90
CA TYR A 111 -2.02 6.87 -7.63
C TYR A 111 -1.83 6.40 -9.08
N THR A 112 -1.82 5.08 -9.32
CA THR A 112 -1.68 4.51 -10.67
C THR A 112 -3.00 4.34 -11.42
N ALA A 113 -4.13 4.74 -10.82
CA ALA A 113 -5.48 4.54 -11.33
C ALA A 113 -5.80 3.06 -11.67
N VAL A 114 -5.34 2.13 -10.84
CA VAL A 114 -5.56 0.68 -10.99
C VAL A 114 -6.59 0.20 -9.97
N SER A 115 -7.65 -0.45 -10.42
CA SER A 115 -8.63 -1.07 -9.52
C SER A 115 -8.13 -2.43 -8.99
N ILE A 116 -8.43 -2.74 -7.73
CA ILE A 116 -8.19 -4.06 -7.13
C ILE A 116 -9.53 -4.79 -7.01
N ASP A 117 -9.69 -5.88 -7.73
CA ASP A 117 -10.93 -6.67 -7.80
C ASP A 117 -10.94 -7.87 -6.83
N CYS A 118 -9.78 -8.41 -6.47
CA CYS A 118 -9.64 -9.53 -5.55
C CYS A 118 -10.45 -9.35 -4.25
N PHE A 119 -10.45 -8.14 -3.71
CA PHE A 119 -11.06 -7.82 -2.41
C PHE A 119 -12.56 -7.49 -2.49
N GLN A 120 -13.19 -7.64 -3.65
CA GLN A 120 -14.65 -7.62 -3.74
C GLN A 120 -15.27 -8.85 -3.06
N CYS A 121 -14.54 -9.97 -3.06
CA CYS A 121 -14.94 -11.22 -2.40
C CYS A 121 -13.95 -11.67 -1.33
N HIS A 122 -12.66 -11.35 -1.45
CA HIS A 122 -11.64 -11.76 -0.48
C HIS A 122 -11.40 -10.73 0.63
N ASN A 123 -10.96 -11.21 1.78
CA ASN A 123 -10.61 -10.38 2.92
C ASN A 123 -9.35 -9.53 2.62
N ASP A 124 -9.47 -8.22 2.79
CA ASP A 124 -8.41 -7.20 2.69
C ASP A 124 -7.79 -6.85 4.06
N GLN A 125 -8.23 -7.49 5.15
CA GLN A 125 -7.73 -7.22 6.49
C GLN A 125 -6.78 -8.30 7.01
N PRO A 126 -5.85 -7.95 7.92
CA PRO A 126 -5.01 -8.91 8.60
C PRO A 126 -5.83 -9.97 9.33
N THR A 127 -5.51 -11.22 9.10
CA THR A 127 -6.07 -12.37 9.85
C THR A 127 -5.53 -12.45 11.27
N THR A 128 -4.37 -11.82 11.52
CA THR A 128 -3.74 -11.73 12.85
C THR A 128 -4.36 -10.64 13.73
N ASN A 129 -5.35 -9.89 13.23
CA ASN A 129 -6.08 -8.93 14.05
C ASN A 129 -6.96 -9.68 15.07
N PRO A 130 -6.73 -9.51 16.39
CA PRO A 130 -7.54 -10.17 17.43
C PRO A 130 -9.03 -9.80 17.36
N TYR A 131 -9.37 -8.67 16.73
CA TYR A 131 -10.76 -8.25 16.50
C TYR A 131 -11.37 -8.89 15.24
N SER A 132 -10.59 -9.07 14.16
CA SER A 132 -11.07 -9.79 12.97
C SER A 132 -11.36 -11.26 13.28
N ALA A 133 -10.63 -11.86 14.25
CA ALA A 133 -10.89 -13.20 14.79
C ALA A 133 -12.18 -13.32 15.63
N LYS A 134 -12.80 -12.20 16.00
CA LYS A 134 -14.04 -12.14 16.80
C LYS A 134 -15.29 -12.03 15.91
N LYS A 135 -15.16 -11.45 14.72
CA LYS A 135 -16.25 -11.32 13.73
C LYS A 135 -16.59 -12.64 13.03
N ASN A 136 -15.61 -13.50 12.81
CA ASN A 136 -15.75 -14.82 12.19
C ASN A 136 -16.12 -15.94 13.20
N ASP A 137 -16.23 -15.62 14.49
CA ASP A 137 -16.91 -16.48 15.46
C ASP A 137 -18.43 -16.30 15.29
N LEU A 138 -19.05 -17.29 14.62
CA LEU A 138 -20.47 -17.39 14.30
C LEU A 138 -21.42 -17.30 15.51
N THR A 139 -20.89 -17.24 16.74
CA THR A 139 -21.68 -16.97 17.94
C THR A 139 -22.04 -15.50 18.13
N THR A 140 -21.32 -14.55 17.51
CA THR A 140 -21.51 -13.10 17.73
C THR A 140 -22.53 -12.44 16.79
N HIS A 141 -22.89 -13.08 15.68
CA HIS A 141 -23.84 -12.52 14.69
C HIS A 141 -25.33 -12.65 15.06
N LYS A 142 -25.67 -13.17 16.26
CA LYS A 142 -27.07 -13.23 16.73
C LYS A 142 -27.57 -11.95 17.43
N TYR A 143 -26.76 -10.90 17.59
CA TYR A 143 -27.13 -9.74 18.42
C TYR A 143 -26.79 -8.34 17.85
N VAL A 144 -26.84 -8.14 16.53
CA VAL A 144 -26.77 -6.77 15.93
C VAL A 144 -27.92 -6.53 14.95
N ASN A 145 -29.15 -6.89 15.35
CA ASN A 145 -30.36 -6.59 14.57
C ASN A 145 -31.49 -6.06 15.49
N ASN A 146 -31.25 -4.95 16.20
CA ASN A 146 -32.28 -4.05 16.76
C ASN A 146 -31.51 -2.85 17.35
N SER A 147 -31.72 -1.57 17.01
CA SER A 147 -32.95 -0.89 16.65
C SER A 147 -32.57 0.43 15.97
N VAL A 148 -32.97 0.65 14.73
CA VAL A 148 -33.23 2.01 14.23
C VAL A 148 -34.74 2.15 14.31
N ASN A 149 -35.23 2.73 15.40
CA ASN A 149 -36.62 3.17 15.48
C ASN A 149 -36.61 4.69 15.66
N THR A 150 -37.19 5.31 14.64
CA THR A 150 -37.53 6.72 14.50
C THR A 150 -38.33 7.22 15.71
N GLU A 151 -37.85 8.26 16.38
CA GLU A 151 -38.66 9.04 17.30
C GLU A 151 -39.59 9.96 16.49
N SER A 152 -40.81 9.49 16.26
CA SER A 152 -41.94 10.36 15.93
C SER A 152 -42.68 10.66 17.22
N THR A 153 -42.74 11.95 17.55
CA THR A 153 -43.39 12.53 18.71
C THR A 153 -44.89 12.25 18.73
N SER A 154 -45.41 11.66 19.80
CA SER A 154 -46.80 11.88 20.22
C SER A 154 -46.90 11.99 21.73
N ASN A 155 -47.21 13.21 22.16
CA ASN A 155 -47.30 13.67 23.53
C ASN A 155 -48.50 13.03 24.28
N THR A 156 -48.19 12.58 25.49
CA THR A 156 -48.97 12.39 26.72
C THR A 156 -50.41 12.90 26.77
N GLY A 157 -51.30 12.08 27.36
CA GLY A 157 -52.22 12.57 28.40
C GLY A 157 -53.69 12.20 28.27
N ILE A 158 -54.11 11.18 29.03
CA ILE A 158 -55.51 10.99 29.43
C ILE A 158 -55.78 11.91 30.63
N ARG A 159 -56.65 12.91 30.44
CA ARG A 159 -57.78 13.28 31.30
C ARG A 159 -58.56 14.45 30.69
#